data_AF-A0A350ULA3-F1
#
_entry.id   AF-A0A350ULA3-F1
#
_cell.length_a   1.000
_cell.length_b   1.000
_cell.length_c   1.000
_cell.angle_alpha   90.00
_cell.angle_beta   90.00
_cell.angle_gamma   90.00
#
_symmetry.space_group_name_H-M   'P 1'
#
loop_
_entity.id
_entity.type
_entity.pdbx_description
1 polymer ?
#
loop_
_entity_poly.entity_id
_entity_poly.type
_entity_poly.pdbx_seq_one_letter_code
_entity_poly.pdbx_strand_id
1 'polypeptide(L)'
;MPMTSRWLTILALAAPLAAQQAALDPERAFKVSLPPGAPVALTSANWDQSQATARGGALVVDLHSTLHLRNESPRRIRAISLQVLAQEVTPGGKGSVTVPSLDAAPGETFSVRIDLRLMRPLSRGGGALVEVSLDGLLFDDLTFYGPDRLKSRRSLLAWELEARRDRRLLLTALNEGGPKRLQEEMVLASTRLTEQSGVEMRVARAAAPTEARELAFAFLALPGAPVQLMRGSAWVAPGEARMPRIEVTNRSARTVRSLEIGWIVQDTNGRQFVAGALPAEIEIPPGQEALISRDRVLRFARPGRAGLEIAAVSAFLATVEFDNGEVWVPTRSAPALSGEMRRLVELYRRHGVEMVVTQLQRFE
;
A
#
# COMPACT_ATOMS: atom_id res chain seq x y z
N MET A 1 33.90 68.42 -44.51
CA MET A 1 33.11 67.18 -44.51
C MET A 1 33.96 66.07 -43.92
N PRO A 2 33.67 65.61 -42.69
CA PRO A 2 34.47 64.57 -42.03
C PRO A 2 33.99 63.16 -42.41
N MET A 3 34.96 62.28 -42.70
CA MET A 3 34.77 60.84 -42.94
C MET A 3 34.52 60.09 -41.63
N THR A 4 33.58 59.17 -41.69
CA THR A 4 32.97 58.44 -40.57
C THR A 4 33.83 57.27 -40.07
N SER A 5 33.88 57.13 -38.75
CA SER A 5 34.51 56.04 -38.01
C SER A 5 33.62 54.78 -38.03
N ARG A 6 34.21 53.63 -38.42
CA ARG A 6 33.57 52.31 -38.44
C ARG A 6 33.72 51.63 -37.08
N TRP A 7 32.61 51.45 -36.37
CA TRP A 7 32.49 50.54 -35.23
C TRP A 7 32.05 49.15 -35.72
N LEU A 8 32.81 48.11 -35.35
CA LEU A 8 32.50 46.70 -35.59
C LEU A 8 31.52 46.20 -34.51
N THR A 9 30.33 45.78 -34.93
CA THR A 9 29.36 45.09 -34.07
C THR A 9 29.49 43.58 -34.27
N ILE A 10 29.93 42.84 -33.25
CA ILE A 10 29.87 41.37 -33.22
C ILE A 10 28.57 41.01 -32.49
N LEU A 11 27.59 40.51 -33.24
CA LEU A 11 26.34 39.94 -32.72
C LEU A 11 26.54 38.43 -32.52
N ALA A 12 26.67 38.00 -31.27
CA ALA A 12 26.64 36.58 -30.90
C ALA A 12 25.20 36.08 -30.95
N LEU A 13 24.89 35.18 -31.89
CA LEU A 13 23.64 34.42 -31.89
C LEU A 13 23.68 33.41 -30.74
N ALA A 14 22.94 33.69 -29.66
CA ALA A 14 22.54 32.69 -28.68
C ALA A 14 21.30 31.96 -29.21
N ALA A 15 21.49 30.76 -29.78
CA ALA A 15 20.38 29.88 -30.10
C ALA A 15 19.85 29.24 -28.79
N PRO A 16 18.53 29.29 -28.51
CA PRO A 16 17.97 28.57 -27.37
C PRO A 16 17.98 27.06 -27.66
N LEU A 17 18.70 26.29 -26.84
CA LEU A 17 18.51 24.84 -26.74
C LEU A 17 17.13 24.58 -26.12
N ALA A 18 16.10 24.58 -26.97
CA ALA A 18 14.82 24.00 -26.62
C ALA A 18 15.03 22.49 -26.46
N ALA A 19 14.91 21.99 -25.23
CA ALA A 19 14.84 20.56 -24.97
C ALA A 19 13.69 19.97 -25.80
N GLN A 20 14.01 19.19 -26.82
CA GLN A 20 13.02 18.47 -27.64
C GLN A 20 12.29 17.46 -26.74
N GLN A 21 11.11 17.85 -26.25
CA GLN A 21 10.09 16.91 -25.81
C GLN A 21 9.64 16.17 -27.07
N ALA A 22 10.20 14.98 -27.30
CA ALA A 22 9.68 14.10 -28.33
C ALA A 22 8.24 13.72 -27.94
N ALA A 23 7.27 14.12 -28.78
CA ALA A 23 5.88 13.69 -28.61
C ALA A 23 5.84 12.16 -28.63
N LEU A 24 5.44 11.57 -27.52
CA LEU A 24 5.25 10.13 -27.41
C LEU A 24 4.00 9.75 -28.19
N ASP A 25 4.11 8.73 -29.04
CA ASP A 25 2.94 8.02 -29.55
C ASP A 25 2.42 7.10 -28.43
N PRO A 26 1.31 7.43 -27.75
CA PRO A 26 0.89 6.72 -26.53
C PRO A 26 0.55 5.26 -26.80
N GLU A 27 -0.01 4.95 -27.96
CA GLU A 27 -0.44 3.58 -28.32
C GLU A 27 0.74 2.62 -28.50
N ARG A 28 1.92 3.15 -28.84
CA ARG A 28 3.16 2.37 -28.95
C ARG A 28 4.01 2.44 -27.69
N ALA A 29 3.87 3.51 -26.92
CA ALA A 29 4.59 3.72 -25.68
C ALA A 29 4.05 2.88 -24.52
N PHE A 30 2.75 2.62 -24.48
CA PHE A 30 2.11 1.94 -23.35
C PHE A 30 1.39 0.67 -23.80
N LYS A 31 1.56 -0.41 -23.06
CA LYS A 31 0.94 -1.70 -23.35
C LYS A 31 0.26 -2.25 -22.11
N VAL A 32 -0.94 -2.79 -22.29
CA VAL A 32 -1.61 -3.62 -21.28
C VAL A 32 -1.51 -5.08 -21.74
N SER A 33 -1.04 -5.96 -20.87
CA SER A 33 -0.95 -7.40 -21.12
C SER A 33 -1.74 -8.17 -20.07
N LEU A 34 -2.83 -8.79 -20.51
CA LEU A 34 -3.64 -9.69 -19.70
C LEU A 34 -3.28 -11.14 -20.07
N PRO A 35 -3.17 -12.05 -19.08
CA PRO A 35 -2.91 -13.46 -19.38
C PRO A 35 -4.07 -14.08 -20.17
N PRO A 36 -3.82 -15.11 -21.00
CA PRO A 36 -4.89 -15.84 -21.68
C PRO A 36 -5.93 -16.36 -20.68
N GLY A 37 -7.21 -16.17 -20.97
CA GLY A 37 -8.29 -16.57 -20.07
C GLY A 37 -8.42 -15.70 -18.82
N ALA A 38 -7.83 -14.50 -18.80
CA ALA A 38 -8.05 -13.54 -17.73
C ALA A 38 -9.56 -13.32 -17.50
N PRO A 39 -10.04 -13.32 -16.24
CA PRO A 39 -11.45 -13.07 -15.91
C PRO A 39 -11.85 -11.60 -16.05
N VAL A 40 -11.01 -10.80 -16.70
CA VAL A 40 -11.23 -9.39 -17.02
C VAL A 40 -10.75 -9.12 -18.44
N ALA A 41 -11.43 -8.21 -19.12
CA ALA A 41 -11.01 -7.68 -20.42
C ALA A 41 -10.76 -6.18 -20.33
N LEU A 42 -9.78 -5.69 -21.08
CA LEU A 42 -9.56 -4.26 -21.25
C LEU A 42 -10.57 -3.71 -22.25
N THR A 43 -11.43 -2.81 -21.79
CA THR A 43 -12.38 -2.08 -22.65
C THR A 43 -11.73 -0.85 -23.27
N SER A 44 -10.98 -0.09 -22.46
CA SER A 44 -10.22 1.07 -22.92
C SER A 44 -9.12 1.47 -21.94
N ALA A 45 -8.13 2.22 -22.43
CA ALA A 45 -7.07 2.79 -21.62
C ALA A 45 -6.80 4.24 -22.06
N ASN A 46 -6.78 5.17 -21.10
CA ASN A 46 -6.38 6.55 -21.35
C ASN A 46 -4.93 6.76 -20.88
N TRP A 47 -4.09 7.34 -21.74
CA TRP A 47 -2.68 7.64 -21.46
C TRP A 47 -2.32 9.12 -21.66
N ASP A 48 -3.31 9.98 -21.90
CA ASP A 48 -3.12 11.34 -22.45
C ASP A 48 -2.30 12.25 -21.53
N GLN A 49 -2.27 11.94 -20.23
CA GLN A 49 -1.52 12.68 -19.21
C GLN A 49 -0.16 12.04 -18.88
N SER A 50 0.18 10.93 -19.54
CA SER A 50 1.44 10.24 -19.34
C SER A 50 2.54 10.87 -20.18
N GLN A 51 3.72 11.01 -19.59
CA GLN A 51 4.85 11.70 -20.21
C GLN A 51 6.16 10.98 -19.88
N ALA A 52 7.10 11.02 -20.81
CA ALA A 52 8.45 10.50 -20.62
C ALA A 52 9.45 11.60 -20.92
N THR A 53 10.40 11.78 -19.99
CA THR A 53 11.43 12.82 -20.09
C THR A 53 12.80 12.18 -19.95
N ALA A 54 13.72 12.53 -20.85
CA ALA A 54 15.11 12.14 -20.71
C ALA A 54 15.77 12.95 -19.59
N ARG A 55 16.39 12.27 -18.63
CA ARG A 55 17.13 12.85 -17.52
C ARG A 55 18.48 12.16 -17.40
N GLY A 56 19.52 12.78 -17.96
CA GLY A 56 20.86 12.21 -18.00
C GLY A 56 20.89 10.92 -18.82
N GLY A 57 21.32 9.81 -18.22
CA GLY A 57 21.38 8.47 -18.83
C GLY A 57 20.09 7.64 -18.73
N ALA A 58 18.99 8.22 -18.23
CA ALA A 58 17.72 7.53 -18.03
C ALA A 58 16.53 8.32 -18.62
N LEU A 59 15.44 7.60 -18.89
CA LEU A 59 14.09 8.09 -19.10
C LEU A 59 13.32 8.00 -17.79
N VAL A 60 12.74 9.12 -17.37
CA VAL A 60 11.73 9.17 -16.30
C VAL A 60 10.36 9.14 -16.98
N VAL A 61 9.53 8.18 -16.62
CA VAL A 61 8.16 8.03 -17.12
C VAL A 61 7.20 8.39 -15.99
N ASP A 62 6.50 9.51 -16.14
CA ASP A 62 5.35 9.85 -15.30
C ASP A 62 4.11 9.24 -15.97
N LEU A 63 3.62 8.16 -15.38
CA LEU A 63 2.46 7.39 -15.84
C LEU A 63 1.22 7.87 -15.10
N HIS A 64 0.32 8.51 -15.85
CA HIS A 64 -1.01 8.93 -15.42
C HIS A 64 -2.03 8.32 -16.36
N SER A 65 -2.70 7.26 -15.90
CA SER A 65 -3.60 6.47 -16.73
C SER A 65 -4.85 6.03 -15.98
N THR A 66 -5.95 5.89 -16.72
CA THR A 66 -7.14 5.19 -16.25
C THR A 66 -7.43 4.03 -17.19
N LEU A 67 -7.45 2.81 -16.63
CA LEU A 67 -7.86 1.60 -17.33
C LEU A 67 -9.33 1.32 -17.03
N HIS A 68 -10.11 1.05 -18.06
CA HIS A 68 -11.47 0.54 -17.93
C HIS A 68 -11.46 -0.96 -18.22
N LEU A 69 -11.75 -1.74 -17.18
CA LEU A 69 -11.74 -3.19 -17.22
C LEU A 69 -13.17 -3.71 -17.07
N ARG A 70 -13.56 -4.69 -17.88
CA ARG A 70 -14.83 -5.39 -17.76
C ARG A 70 -14.63 -6.72 -17.05
N ASN A 71 -15.46 -7.03 -16.07
CA ASN A 71 -15.49 -8.35 -15.44
C ASN A 71 -16.14 -9.37 -16.39
N GLU A 72 -15.38 -10.34 -16.88
CA GLU A 72 -15.88 -11.40 -17.77
C GLU A 72 -16.19 -12.71 -17.01
N SER A 73 -15.92 -12.74 -15.71
CA SER A 73 -16.21 -13.89 -14.87
C SER A 73 -17.67 -13.91 -14.39
N PRO A 74 -18.20 -15.09 -14.00
CA PRO A 74 -19.50 -15.18 -13.35
C PRO A 74 -19.48 -14.74 -11.88
N ARG A 75 -18.32 -14.32 -11.34
CA ARG A 75 -18.14 -13.97 -9.92
C ARG A 75 -17.91 -12.47 -9.75
N ARG A 76 -18.25 -11.92 -8.58
CA ARG A 76 -17.94 -10.52 -8.27
C ARG A 76 -16.46 -10.35 -7.96
N ILE A 77 -15.84 -9.31 -8.51
CA ILE A 77 -14.45 -8.96 -8.20
C ILE A 77 -14.43 -8.03 -6.99
N ARG A 78 -13.63 -8.39 -5.98
CA ARG A 78 -13.44 -7.66 -4.73
C ARG A 78 -12.13 -6.90 -4.65
N ALA A 79 -11.12 -7.34 -5.37
CA ALA A 79 -9.88 -6.58 -5.49
C ALA A 79 -9.09 -6.95 -6.75
N ILE A 80 -8.25 -6.03 -7.19
CA ILE A 80 -7.30 -6.23 -8.30
C ILE A 80 -5.93 -5.70 -7.93
N SER A 81 -4.88 -6.41 -8.33
CA SER A 81 -3.49 -5.95 -8.30
C SER A 81 -2.91 -6.01 -9.71
N LEU A 82 -2.28 -4.92 -10.12
CA LEU A 82 -1.60 -4.75 -11.40
C LEU A 82 -0.11 -4.53 -11.17
N GLN A 83 0.71 -5.25 -11.92
CA GLN A 83 2.14 -5.03 -12.02
C GLN A 83 2.41 -4.02 -13.14
N VAL A 84 3.17 -2.96 -12.85
CA VAL A 84 3.58 -1.95 -13.82
C VAL A 84 5.08 -2.02 -14.02
N LEU A 85 5.53 -2.21 -15.25
CA LEU A 85 6.93 -2.49 -15.58
C LEU A 85 7.40 -1.54 -16.69
N ALA A 86 8.36 -0.68 -16.37
CA ALA A 86 9.17 0.02 -17.36
C ALA A 86 10.45 -0.77 -17.68
N GLN A 87 11.04 -1.38 -16.64
CA GLN A 87 12.15 -2.33 -16.75
C GLN A 87 12.32 -3.13 -15.46
N GLU A 88 12.74 -4.39 -15.57
CA GLU A 88 12.81 -5.30 -14.43
C GLU A 88 14.05 -5.12 -13.54
N VAL A 89 15.19 -4.71 -14.11
CA VAL A 89 16.50 -4.78 -13.43
C VAL A 89 16.90 -3.46 -12.74
N THR A 90 16.30 -2.33 -13.13
CA THR A 90 16.67 -1.01 -12.59
C THR A 90 15.77 -0.60 -11.41
N PRO A 91 16.34 -0.14 -10.28
CA PRO A 91 15.54 0.45 -9.19
C PRO A 91 14.62 1.55 -9.71
N GLY A 92 13.33 1.47 -9.37
CA GLY A 92 12.31 2.39 -9.88
C GLY A 92 11.74 2.04 -11.25
N GLY A 93 12.18 0.95 -11.89
CA GLY A 93 11.60 0.44 -13.14
C GLY A 93 10.35 -0.43 -12.97
N LYS A 94 9.97 -0.77 -11.74
CA LYS A 94 8.81 -1.60 -11.40
C LYS A 94 7.96 -0.88 -10.35
N GLY A 95 6.64 -0.93 -10.55
CA GLY A 95 5.63 -0.46 -9.62
C GLY A 95 4.46 -1.44 -9.54
N SER A 96 3.52 -1.15 -8.66
CA SER A 96 2.29 -1.91 -8.50
C SER A 96 1.13 -0.99 -8.17
N VAL A 97 -0.03 -1.26 -8.75
CA VAL A 97 -1.29 -0.60 -8.39
C VAL A 97 -2.23 -1.65 -7.86
N THR A 98 -2.74 -1.45 -6.65
CA THR A 98 -3.69 -2.38 -6.05
C THR A 98 -4.93 -1.62 -5.61
N VAL A 99 -6.10 -2.10 -6.03
CA VAL A 99 -7.40 -1.51 -5.70
C VAL A 99 -8.19 -2.52 -4.87
N PRO A 100 -8.21 -2.36 -3.54
CA PRO A 100 -9.06 -3.16 -2.66
C PRO A 100 -10.51 -2.66 -2.67
N SER A 101 -11.41 -3.39 -2.00
CA SER A 101 -12.81 -3.00 -1.79
C SER A 101 -13.59 -2.68 -3.07
N LEU A 102 -13.30 -3.40 -4.15
CA LEU A 102 -14.12 -3.38 -5.36
C LEU A 102 -15.43 -4.14 -5.14
N ASP A 103 -16.41 -3.82 -5.97
CA ASP A 103 -17.67 -4.55 -6.11
C ASP A 103 -18.09 -4.53 -7.56
N ALA A 104 -17.28 -5.15 -8.42
CA ALA A 104 -17.59 -5.24 -9.85
C ALA A 104 -18.38 -6.52 -10.11
N ALA A 105 -19.66 -6.38 -10.46
CA ALA A 105 -20.54 -7.47 -10.84
C ALA A 105 -20.09 -8.16 -12.15
N PRO A 106 -20.54 -9.40 -12.41
CA PRO A 106 -20.36 -10.04 -13.71
C PRO A 106 -20.84 -9.13 -14.86
N GLY A 107 -19.99 -8.92 -15.85
CA GLY A 107 -20.25 -8.05 -17.00
C GLY A 107 -20.07 -6.55 -16.76
N GLU A 108 -19.89 -6.11 -15.50
CA GLU A 108 -19.70 -4.69 -15.14
C GLU A 108 -18.32 -4.18 -15.57
N THR A 109 -18.27 -2.92 -15.98
CA THR A 109 -17.01 -2.21 -16.25
C THR A 109 -16.63 -1.34 -15.06
N PHE A 110 -15.39 -1.46 -14.60
CA PHE A 110 -14.83 -0.68 -13.50
C PHE A 110 -13.52 -0.02 -13.91
N SER A 111 -13.13 1.03 -13.20
CA SER A 111 -11.96 1.85 -13.53
C SER A 111 -10.83 1.65 -12.54
N VAL A 112 -9.60 1.48 -13.04
CA VAL A 112 -8.37 1.44 -12.25
C VAL A 112 -7.49 2.62 -12.65
N ARG A 113 -7.23 3.52 -11.69
CA ARG A 113 -6.32 4.65 -11.90
C ARG A 113 -4.90 4.25 -11.56
N ILE A 114 -3.96 4.66 -12.41
CA ILE A 114 -2.54 4.39 -12.28
C ILE A 114 -1.82 5.73 -12.29
N ASP A 115 -1.18 6.04 -11.17
CA ASP A 115 -0.39 7.25 -10.97
C ASP A 115 0.98 6.83 -10.42
N LEU A 116 1.98 6.72 -11.29
CA LEU A 116 3.31 6.22 -10.95
C LEU A 116 4.42 6.99 -11.65
N ARG A 117 5.54 7.19 -10.97
CA ARG A 117 6.79 7.66 -11.58
C ARG A 117 7.77 6.49 -11.68
N LEU A 118 8.14 6.14 -12.91
CA LEU A 118 9.02 5.02 -13.22
C LEU A 118 10.33 5.52 -13.85
N MET A 119 11.38 4.72 -13.75
CA MET A 119 12.67 4.99 -14.36
C MET A 119 13.11 3.84 -15.26
N ARG A 120 13.67 4.19 -16.42
CA ARG A 120 14.21 3.25 -17.41
C ARG A 120 15.52 3.81 -17.98
N PRO A 121 16.59 3.05 -18.15
CA PRO A 121 17.80 3.47 -18.87
C PRO A 121 17.50 3.87 -20.32
N LEU A 122 18.23 4.85 -20.84
CA LEU A 122 18.09 5.32 -22.24
C LEU A 122 18.57 4.32 -23.30
N SER A 123 19.12 3.17 -22.89
CA SER A 123 19.49 2.09 -23.79
C SER A 123 18.29 1.72 -24.67
N ARG A 124 18.51 1.59 -25.99
CA ARG A 124 17.47 1.21 -26.98
C ARG A 124 16.94 -0.20 -26.69
N GLY A 125 16.07 -0.33 -25.70
CA GLY A 125 15.26 -1.54 -25.51
C GLY A 125 14.13 -1.52 -26.54
N GLY A 126 13.97 -2.60 -27.31
CA GLY A 126 12.79 -2.81 -28.13
C GLY A 126 11.55 -3.06 -27.25
N GLY A 127 10.39 -2.55 -27.67
CA GLY A 127 9.10 -2.76 -26.98
C GLY A 127 8.53 -1.48 -26.33
N ALA A 128 7.37 -1.64 -25.68
CA ALA A 128 6.67 -0.55 -25.00
C ALA A 128 7.57 0.11 -23.92
N LEU A 129 7.34 1.40 -23.67
CA LEU A 129 7.99 2.13 -22.57
C LEU A 129 7.55 1.60 -21.21
N VAL A 130 6.26 1.29 -21.07
CA VAL A 130 5.69 0.66 -19.88
C VAL A 130 4.70 -0.42 -20.28
N GLU A 131 4.78 -1.56 -19.58
CA GLU A 131 3.82 -2.65 -19.63
C GLU A 131 3.05 -2.73 -18.31
N VAL A 132 1.73 -2.68 -18.39
CA VAL A 132 0.82 -2.96 -17.28
C VAL A 132 0.31 -4.38 -17.45
N SER A 133 0.48 -5.21 -16.43
CA SER A 133 0.05 -6.61 -16.45
C SER A 133 -0.77 -6.96 -15.21
N LEU A 134 -1.65 -7.94 -15.34
CA LEU A 134 -2.42 -8.44 -14.21
C LEU A 134 -1.52 -9.27 -13.28
N ASP A 135 -1.42 -8.87 -12.02
CA ASP A 135 -0.74 -9.65 -10.97
C ASP A 135 -1.72 -10.57 -10.23
N GLY A 136 -2.91 -10.07 -9.93
CA GLY A 136 -3.89 -10.80 -9.13
C GLY A 136 -5.29 -10.20 -9.12
N LEU A 137 -6.29 -11.06 -9.01
CA LEU A 137 -7.70 -10.73 -8.80
C LEU A 137 -8.20 -11.56 -7.62
N LEU A 138 -8.97 -10.91 -6.75
CA LEU A 138 -9.68 -11.56 -5.66
C LEU A 138 -11.18 -11.50 -5.92
N PHE A 139 -11.85 -12.65 -5.80
CA PHE A 139 -13.30 -12.77 -5.93
C PHE A 139 -14.01 -12.69 -4.58
N ASP A 140 -15.33 -12.59 -4.63
CA ASP A 140 -16.23 -12.60 -3.46
C ASP A 140 -16.26 -13.94 -2.69
N ASP A 141 -15.94 -15.05 -3.34
CA ASP A 141 -15.71 -16.34 -2.69
C ASP A 141 -14.31 -16.46 -2.03
N LEU A 142 -13.51 -15.38 -2.05
CA LEU A 142 -12.11 -15.33 -1.58
C LEU A 142 -11.14 -16.17 -2.40
N THR A 143 -11.55 -16.72 -3.54
CA THR A 143 -10.62 -17.35 -4.47
C THR A 143 -9.80 -16.28 -5.19
N PHE A 144 -8.58 -16.65 -5.58
CA PHE A 144 -7.62 -15.77 -6.21
C PHE A 144 -7.29 -16.28 -7.62
N TYR A 145 -7.18 -15.35 -8.57
CA TYR A 145 -6.70 -15.61 -9.93
C TYR A 145 -5.52 -14.69 -10.24
N GLY A 146 -4.45 -15.24 -10.79
CA GLY A 146 -3.31 -14.47 -11.28
C GLY A 146 -1.98 -15.11 -10.93
N PRO A 147 -0.88 -14.59 -11.50
CA PRO A 147 0.45 -15.15 -11.29
C PRO A 147 1.05 -14.83 -9.90
N ASP A 148 0.50 -13.87 -9.15
CA ASP A 148 0.95 -13.50 -7.79
C ASP A 148 2.45 -13.16 -7.70
N ARG A 149 3.00 -12.51 -8.73
CA ARG A 149 4.44 -12.16 -8.80
C ARG A 149 4.82 -11.09 -7.79
N LEU A 150 3.85 -10.30 -7.33
CA LEU A 150 4.02 -9.31 -6.28
C LEU A 150 3.72 -9.86 -4.88
N LYS A 151 3.38 -11.16 -4.74
CA LYS A 151 2.85 -11.75 -3.50
C LYS A 151 1.66 -10.94 -2.97
N SER A 152 0.79 -10.48 -3.87
CA SER A 152 -0.36 -9.64 -3.57
C SER A 152 -1.53 -10.43 -2.99
N ARG A 153 -1.62 -11.74 -3.24
CA ARG A 153 -2.71 -12.61 -2.77
C ARG A 153 -2.98 -12.46 -1.27
N ARG A 154 -1.93 -12.55 -0.45
CA ARG A 154 -2.04 -12.43 1.02
C ARG A 154 -2.64 -11.08 1.42
N SER A 155 -2.09 -9.99 0.88
CA SER A 155 -2.55 -8.64 1.21
C SER A 155 -3.99 -8.39 0.76
N LEU A 156 -4.35 -8.85 -0.44
CA LEU A 156 -5.72 -8.74 -0.95
C LEU A 156 -6.72 -9.49 -0.07
N LEU A 157 -6.39 -10.73 0.32
CA LEU A 157 -7.21 -11.53 1.22
C LEU A 157 -7.38 -10.85 2.58
N ALA A 158 -6.28 -10.37 3.18
CA ALA A 158 -6.34 -9.67 4.45
C ALA A 158 -7.23 -8.43 4.37
N TRP A 159 -7.05 -7.57 3.35
CA TRP A 159 -7.85 -6.36 3.19
C TRP A 159 -9.33 -6.64 2.96
N GLU A 160 -9.68 -7.69 2.19
CA GLU A 160 -11.08 -8.07 1.99
C GLU A 160 -11.70 -8.65 3.27
N LEU A 161 -10.97 -9.45 4.05
CA LEU A 161 -11.45 -9.95 5.35
C LEU A 161 -11.68 -8.81 6.35
N GLU A 162 -10.76 -7.85 6.41
CA GLU A 162 -10.94 -6.63 7.21
C GLU A 162 -12.15 -5.82 6.72
N ALA A 163 -12.32 -5.68 5.40
CA ALA A 163 -13.45 -4.96 4.83
C ALA A 163 -14.78 -5.63 5.16
N ARG A 164 -14.89 -6.96 5.04
CA ARG A 164 -16.09 -7.71 5.43
C ARG A 164 -16.41 -7.55 6.91
N ARG A 165 -15.41 -7.66 7.78
CA ARG A 165 -15.56 -7.44 9.22
C ARG A 165 -16.17 -6.06 9.48
N ASP A 166 -15.63 -5.04 8.84
CA ASP A 166 -16.04 -3.65 9.06
C ASP A 166 -17.42 -3.36 8.49
N ARG A 167 -17.71 -3.80 7.26
CA ARG A 167 -19.05 -3.68 6.66
C ARG A 167 -20.11 -4.40 7.50
N ARG A 168 -19.84 -5.63 7.94
CA ARG A 168 -20.77 -6.40 8.80
C ARG A 168 -21.07 -5.66 10.10
N LEU A 169 -20.05 -5.09 10.72
CA LEU A 169 -20.23 -4.32 11.95
C LEU A 169 -21.13 -3.10 11.72
N LEU A 170 -20.88 -2.35 10.65
CA LEU A 170 -21.63 -1.14 10.35
C LEU A 170 -23.07 -1.45 9.90
N LEU A 171 -23.27 -2.54 9.15
CA LEU A 171 -24.60 -3.06 8.82
C LEU A 171 -25.34 -3.50 10.08
N THR A 172 -24.67 -4.16 11.03
CA THR A 172 -25.27 -4.53 12.33
C THR A 172 -25.70 -3.28 13.09
N ALA A 173 -24.83 -2.28 13.20
CA ALA A 173 -25.15 -1.01 13.85
C ALA A 173 -26.32 -0.27 13.16
N LEU A 174 -26.38 -0.30 11.82
CA LEU A 174 -27.47 0.27 11.04
C LEU A 174 -28.79 -0.48 11.29
N ASN A 175 -28.76 -1.81 11.35
CA ASN A 175 -29.96 -2.63 11.57
C ASN A 175 -30.49 -2.51 13.00
N GLU A 176 -29.61 -2.37 14.00
CA GLU A 176 -30.00 -2.27 15.41
C GLU A 176 -30.52 -0.88 15.81
N GLY A 177 -29.92 0.18 15.27
CA GLY A 177 -30.19 1.56 15.74
C GLY A 177 -30.37 2.60 14.63
N GLY A 178 -30.53 2.15 13.38
CA GLY A 178 -30.76 3.00 12.23
C GLY A 178 -29.56 3.90 11.88
N PRO A 179 -29.79 4.92 11.02
CA PRO A 179 -28.75 5.85 10.57
C PRO A 179 -28.06 6.59 11.73
N LYS A 180 -28.77 6.86 12.83
CA LYS A 180 -28.20 7.53 14.01
C LYS A 180 -27.10 6.71 14.65
N ARG A 181 -27.32 5.41 14.85
CA ARG A 181 -26.32 4.51 15.42
C ARG A 181 -25.11 4.34 14.50
N LEU A 182 -25.35 4.25 13.19
CA LEU A 182 -24.28 4.25 12.19
C LEU A 182 -23.44 5.54 12.25
N GLN A 183 -24.08 6.69 12.42
CA GLN A 183 -23.40 7.98 12.54
C GLN A 183 -22.49 8.02 13.77
N GLU A 184 -22.94 7.53 14.93
CA GLU A 184 -22.10 7.43 16.14
C GLU A 184 -20.84 6.59 15.88
N GLU A 185 -20.97 5.46 15.19
CA GLU A 185 -19.83 4.62 14.82
C GLU A 185 -18.86 5.32 13.86
N MET A 186 -19.37 6.12 12.91
CA MET A 186 -18.54 6.97 12.03
C MET A 186 -17.81 8.07 12.79
N VAL A 187 -18.45 8.70 13.78
CA VAL A 187 -17.79 9.69 14.64
C VAL A 187 -16.67 9.04 15.46
N LEU A 188 -16.93 7.89 16.10
CA LEU A 188 -15.92 7.15 16.85
C LEU A 188 -14.72 6.74 15.97
N ALA A 189 -15.00 6.23 14.76
CA ALA A 189 -13.94 5.88 13.81
C ALA A 189 -13.17 7.11 13.31
N SER A 190 -13.84 8.23 13.10
CA SER A 190 -13.21 9.51 12.72
C SER A 190 -12.24 10.03 13.79
N THR A 191 -12.62 9.94 15.07
CA THR A 191 -11.75 10.30 16.20
C THR A 191 -10.50 9.43 16.23
N ARG A 192 -10.67 8.10 16.14
CA ARG A 192 -9.55 7.15 16.10
C ARG A 192 -8.61 7.41 14.93
N LEU A 193 -9.15 7.74 13.74
CA LEU A 193 -8.33 8.05 12.57
C LEU A 193 -7.43 9.26 12.81
N THR A 194 -7.96 10.31 13.42
CA THR A 194 -7.22 11.51 13.79
C THR A 194 -6.13 11.22 14.81
N GLU A 195 -6.43 10.42 15.84
CA GLU A 195 -5.46 10.00 16.86
C GLU A 195 -4.32 9.15 16.30
N GLN A 196 -4.61 8.28 15.32
CA GLN A 196 -3.63 7.39 14.70
C GLN A 196 -2.74 8.11 13.68
N SER A 197 -3.24 9.19 13.05
CA SER A 197 -2.51 9.95 12.06
C SER A 197 -1.34 10.70 12.68
N GLY A 198 -0.13 10.55 12.13
CA GLY A 198 0.99 11.44 12.47
C GLY A 198 2.38 10.84 12.40
N VAL A 199 2.54 9.52 12.34
CA VAL A 199 3.86 8.87 12.24
C VAL A 199 3.87 7.87 11.09
N GLU A 200 4.85 8.01 10.20
CA GLU A 200 5.17 7.04 9.16
C GLU A 200 6.35 6.16 9.60
N MET A 201 6.20 4.85 9.46
CA MET A 201 7.31 3.91 9.55
C MET A 201 7.96 3.70 8.19
N ARG A 202 9.29 3.76 8.13
CA ARG A 202 10.10 3.41 6.97
C ARG A 202 11.14 2.39 7.36
N VAL A 203 11.40 1.44 6.48
CA VAL A 203 12.43 0.43 6.71
C VAL A 203 13.72 0.86 6.01
N ALA A 204 14.81 0.96 6.76
CA ALA A 204 16.13 1.32 6.24
C ALA A 204 17.16 0.22 6.55
N ARG A 205 18.26 0.20 5.79
CA ARG A 205 19.44 -0.59 6.13
C ARG A 205 20.14 0.04 7.34
N ALA A 206 20.69 -0.81 8.21
CA ALA A 206 21.44 -0.35 9.37
C ALA A 206 22.65 0.48 8.96
N ALA A 207 22.77 1.68 9.54
CA ALA A 207 23.98 2.49 9.51
C ALA A 207 24.73 2.33 10.85
N ALA A 208 25.94 2.86 10.95
CA ALA A 208 26.76 2.79 12.16
C ALA A 208 25.98 3.26 13.42
N PRO A 209 26.25 2.67 14.59
CA PRO A 209 25.51 2.98 15.82
C PRO A 209 25.74 4.45 16.24
N THR A 210 24.64 5.18 16.39
CA THR A 210 24.53 6.32 17.31
C THR A 210 24.12 5.79 18.69
N GLU A 211 24.27 6.61 19.73
CA GLU A 211 23.84 6.27 21.10
C GLU A 211 22.43 5.67 21.11
N ALA A 212 22.32 4.38 21.42
CA ALA A 212 21.08 3.63 21.40
C ALA A 212 20.91 2.90 22.73
N ARG A 213 19.69 2.88 23.26
CA ARG A 213 19.32 2.15 24.47
C ARG A 213 18.51 0.91 24.10
N GLU A 214 18.70 -0.18 24.83
CA GLU A 214 17.79 -1.32 24.67
C GLU A 214 16.42 -0.99 25.26
N LEU A 215 15.36 -1.33 24.53
CA LEU A 215 13.98 -1.15 24.93
C LEU A 215 13.20 -2.44 24.72
N ALA A 216 12.57 -2.94 25.78
CA ALA A 216 11.66 -4.07 25.70
C ALA A 216 10.28 -3.64 25.17
N PHE A 217 9.69 -4.47 24.31
CA PHE A 217 8.38 -4.21 23.73
C PHE A 217 7.26 -4.60 24.67
N ALA A 218 6.18 -3.82 24.64
CA ALA A 218 4.88 -4.27 25.13
C ALA A 218 4.09 -4.93 23.99
N PHE A 219 3.33 -5.98 24.29
CA PHE A 219 2.50 -6.64 23.29
C PHE A 219 1.02 -6.47 23.58
N LEU A 220 0.27 -6.08 22.56
CA LEU A 220 -1.18 -6.06 22.64
C LEU A 220 -1.72 -7.47 22.37
N ALA A 221 -2.36 -8.06 23.38
CA ALA A 221 -3.09 -9.29 23.23
C ALA A 221 -4.39 -9.04 22.45
N LEU A 222 -4.56 -9.74 21.32
CA LEU A 222 -5.75 -9.65 20.49
C LEU A 222 -6.62 -10.91 20.66
N PRO A 223 -7.94 -10.78 20.84
CA PRO A 223 -8.83 -11.92 20.97
C PRO A 223 -8.74 -12.84 19.74
N GLY A 224 -8.61 -14.15 20.00
CA GLY A 224 -8.55 -15.17 18.95
C GLY A 224 -7.28 -15.14 18.09
N ALA A 225 -6.22 -14.42 18.50
CA ALA A 225 -4.95 -14.42 17.79
C ALA A 225 -4.34 -15.83 17.76
N PRO A 226 -4.02 -16.38 16.56
CA PRO A 226 -3.45 -17.72 16.44
C PRO A 226 -1.98 -17.77 16.87
N VAL A 227 -1.30 -16.63 16.92
CA VAL A 227 0.08 -16.48 17.37
C VAL A 227 0.12 -15.56 18.58
N GLN A 228 0.86 -15.95 19.61
CA GLN A 228 1.13 -15.11 20.77
C GLN A 228 2.51 -14.48 20.64
N LEU A 229 2.59 -13.17 20.88
CA LEU A 229 3.84 -12.45 21.02
C LEU A 229 4.31 -12.56 22.48
N MET A 230 5.51 -13.08 22.70
CA MET A 230 6.00 -13.47 24.04
C MET A 230 6.95 -12.43 24.62
N ARG A 231 8.09 -12.22 23.96
CA ARG A 231 9.15 -11.29 24.36
C ARG A 231 9.65 -10.55 23.15
N GLY A 232 10.15 -9.35 23.34
CA GLY A 232 10.85 -8.66 22.27
C GLY A 232 11.54 -7.41 22.73
N SER A 233 12.56 -7.01 21.99
CA SER A 233 13.33 -5.81 22.25
C SER A 233 13.92 -5.25 20.95
N ALA A 234 14.33 -3.98 21.02
CA ALA A 234 15.16 -3.34 20.00
C ALA A 234 16.12 -2.35 20.65
N TRP A 235 17.18 -2.03 19.92
CA TRP A 235 18.03 -0.88 20.21
C TRP A 235 17.39 0.38 19.65
N VAL A 236 16.97 1.28 20.53
CA VAL A 236 16.21 2.48 20.19
C VAL A 236 17.09 3.72 20.29
N ALA A 237 17.05 4.52 19.23
CA ALA A 237 17.60 5.87 19.16
C ALA A 237 16.48 6.84 18.73
N PRO A 238 16.69 8.17 18.75
CA PRO A 238 15.68 9.13 18.29
C PRO A 238 15.19 8.79 16.88
N GLY A 239 13.89 8.50 16.76
CA GLY A 239 13.23 8.16 15.51
C GLY A 239 13.62 6.80 14.91
N GLU A 240 14.38 5.95 15.61
CA GLU A 240 14.84 4.67 15.08
C GLU A 240 14.71 3.52 16.09
N ALA A 241 14.15 2.38 15.66
CA ALA A 241 14.28 1.10 16.35
C ALA A 241 15.11 0.14 15.49
N ARG A 242 16.20 -0.37 16.05
CA ARG A 242 17.21 -1.17 15.34
C ARG A 242 17.21 -2.60 15.86
N MET A 243 17.43 -3.53 14.94
CA MET A 243 17.51 -4.96 15.23
C MET A 243 16.33 -5.46 16.09
N PRO A 244 15.07 -5.19 15.70
CA PRO A 244 13.93 -5.68 16.44
C PRO A 244 13.92 -7.20 16.47
N ARG A 245 13.77 -7.75 17.68
CA ARG A 245 13.66 -9.18 17.96
C ARG A 245 12.34 -9.44 18.66
N ILE A 246 11.59 -10.44 18.21
CA ILE A 246 10.33 -10.84 18.81
C ILE A 246 10.25 -12.37 18.85
N GLU A 247 10.09 -12.93 20.03
CA GLU A 247 9.76 -14.33 20.26
C GLU A 247 8.26 -14.52 20.15
N VAL A 248 7.84 -15.53 19.40
CA VAL A 248 6.44 -15.82 19.13
C VAL A 248 6.15 -17.31 19.31
N THR A 249 4.91 -17.64 19.68
CA THR A 249 4.43 -19.02 19.83
C THR A 249 3.16 -19.22 19.01
N ASN A 250 3.11 -20.26 18.18
CA ASN A 250 1.88 -20.63 17.46
C ASN A 250 0.94 -21.40 18.40
N ARG A 251 -0.23 -20.82 18.69
CA ARG A 251 -1.27 -21.39 19.54
C ARG A 251 -2.39 -22.06 18.78
N SER A 252 -2.33 -22.04 17.45
CA SER A 252 -3.32 -22.66 16.60
C SER A 252 -2.99 -24.13 16.31
N ALA A 253 -3.95 -24.85 15.75
CA ALA A 253 -3.77 -26.22 15.28
C ALA A 253 -3.15 -26.32 13.87
N ARG A 254 -2.78 -25.19 13.26
CA ARG A 254 -2.31 -25.12 11.86
C ARG A 254 -0.91 -24.52 11.79
N THR A 255 -0.14 -24.92 10.80
CA THR A 255 1.18 -24.33 10.57
C THR A 255 1.00 -22.89 10.09
N VAL A 256 1.69 -21.96 10.76
CA VAL A 256 1.78 -20.57 10.32
C VAL A 256 2.90 -20.49 9.28
N ARG A 257 2.60 -19.92 8.11
CA ARG A 257 3.54 -19.73 7.01
C ARG A 257 4.15 -18.33 7.02
N SER A 258 3.32 -17.34 7.36
CA SER A 258 3.77 -15.95 7.46
C SER A 258 2.88 -15.17 8.42
N LEU A 259 3.40 -14.06 8.94
CA LEU A 259 2.63 -13.14 9.79
C LEU A 259 3.08 -11.69 9.60
N GLU A 260 2.21 -10.74 9.91
CA GLU A 260 2.55 -9.33 9.95
C GLU A 260 2.51 -8.81 11.37
N ILE A 261 3.56 -8.07 11.76
CA ILE A 261 3.64 -7.39 13.05
C ILE A 261 3.33 -5.91 12.84
N GLY A 262 2.25 -5.44 13.45
CA GLY A 262 1.90 -4.03 13.58
C GLY A 262 2.68 -3.36 14.71
N TRP A 263 3.11 -2.12 14.48
CA TRP A 263 3.94 -1.35 15.39
C TRP A 263 3.19 -0.11 15.90
N ILE A 264 3.27 0.12 17.21
CA ILE A 264 2.79 1.31 17.88
C ILE A 264 3.98 1.97 18.56
N VAL A 265 4.14 3.27 18.36
CA VAL A 265 5.21 4.05 18.98
C VAL A 265 4.60 5.08 19.89
N GLN A 266 5.16 5.19 21.10
CA GLN A 266 4.80 6.23 22.05
C GLN A 266 5.90 7.29 22.12
N ASP A 267 5.52 8.56 22.00
CA ASP A 267 6.45 9.67 22.20
C ASP A 267 6.65 10.01 23.68
N THR A 268 7.63 10.86 23.99
CA THR A 268 7.93 11.31 25.36
C THR A 268 6.81 12.13 26.00
N ASN A 269 5.84 12.62 25.22
CA ASN A 269 4.64 13.28 25.73
C ASN A 269 3.51 12.28 26.01
N GLY A 270 3.78 10.98 25.87
CA GLY A 270 2.83 9.91 26.12
C GLY A 270 1.87 9.61 24.96
N ARG A 271 2.00 10.28 23.80
CA ARG A 271 1.09 10.07 22.66
C ARG A 271 1.48 8.81 21.89
N GLN A 272 0.49 7.97 21.58
CA GLN A 272 0.68 6.74 20.84
C GLN A 272 0.29 6.90 19.36
N PHE A 273 1.07 6.29 18.47
CA PHE A 273 0.85 6.32 17.03
C PHE A 273 1.00 4.93 16.44
N VAL A 274 0.04 4.52 15.61
CA VAL A 274 0.18 3.30 14.80
C VAL A 274 1.08 3.63 13.63
N ALA A 275 2.26 3.03 13.60
CA ALA A 275 3.31 3.39 12.65
C ALA A 275 3.29 2.57 11.35
N GLY A 276 2.63 1.40 11.36
CA GLY A 276 2.49 0.50 10.23
C GLY A 276 2.71 -0.96 10.63
N ALA A 277 2.73 -1.87 9.65
CA ALA A 277 2.97 -3.30 9.87
C ALA A 277 4.07 -3.84 8.94
N LEU A 278 4.75 -4.91 9.37
CA LEU A 278 5.81 -5.55 8.60
C LEU A 278 5.63 -7.07 8.48
N PRO A 279 5.76 -7.64 7.26
CA PRO A 279 5.57 -9.07 7.01
C PRO A 279 6.82 -9.89 7.30
N ALA A 280 6.70 -10.92 8.12
CA ALA A 280 7.72 -11.89 8.44
C ALA A 280 7.34 -13.24 7.78
N GLU A 281 8.20 -13.72 6.89
CA GLU A 281 8.09 -15.06 6.32
C GLU A 281 8.79 -16.02 7.28
N ILE A 282 8.01 -16.81 8.01
CA ILE A 282 8.50 -17.71 9.05
C ILE A 282 7.52 -18.86 9.20
N GLU A 283 8.04 -20.08 9.12
CA GLU A 283 7.25 -21.28 9.33
C GLU A 283 7.24 -21.63 10.81
N ILE A 284 6.05 -21.70 11.41
CA ILE A 284 5.87 -22.01 12.83
C ILE A 284 4.83 -23.13 12.92
N PRO A 285 5.25 -24.39 13.13
CA PRO A 285 4.32 -25.50 13.32
C PRO A 285 3.42 -25.29 14.56
N PRO A 286 2.30 -26.03 14.67
CA PRO A 286 1.42 -25.96 15.83
C PRO A 286 2.16 -26.16 17.16
N GLY A 287 1.94 -25.28 18.13
CA GLY A 287 2.55 -25.34 19.46
C GLY A 287 4.03 -24.97 19.54
N GLN A 288 4.67 -24.65 18.40
CA GLN A 288 6.10 -24.32 18.36
C GLN A 288 6.35 -22.82 18.54
N GLU A 289 7.59 -22.51 18.92
CA GLU A 289 8.11 -21.17 19.08
C GLU A 289 9.03 -20.79 17.93
N ALA A 290 9.12 -19.50 17.65
CA ALA A 290 10.05 -18.97 16.67
C ALA A 290 10.55 -17.57 17.07
N LEU A 291 11.76 -17.23 16.63
CA LEU A 291 12.34 -15.91 16.81
C LEU A 291 12.28 -15.12 15.50
N ILE A 292 11.54 -14.02 15.50
CA ILE A 292 11.53 -13.05 14.42
C ILE A 292 12.62 -12.03 14.72
N SER A 293 13.73 -12.10 13.98
CA SER A 293 14.79 -11.10 14.01
C SER A 293 14.90 -10.43 12.65
N ARG A 294 15.04 -9.10 12.62
CA ARG A 294 15.37 -8.39 11.38
C ARG A 294 16.61 -7.53 11.57
N ASP A 295 17.60 -7.76 10.71
CA ASP A 295 18.75 -6.87 10.57
C ASP A 295 18.37 -5.61 9.77
N ARG A 296 17.41 -4.85 10.30
CA ARG A 296 16.87 -3.63 9.70
C ARG A 296 16.64 -2.55 10.75
N VAL A 297 16.53 -1.32 10.27
CA VAL A 297 16.17 -0.15 11.08
C VAL A 297 14.76 0.26 10.72
N LEU A 298 13.91 0.35 11.73
CA LEU A 298 12.58 0.94 11.64
C LEU A 298 12.72 2.42 11.95
N ARG A 299 12.51 3.27 10.95
CA ARG A 299 12.54 4.73 11.10
C ARG A 299 11.13 5.25 11.28
N PHE A 300 10.93 6.06 12.29
CA PHE A 300 9.66 6.68 12.63
C PHE A 300 9.79 8.19 12.46
N ALA A 301 9.00 8.75 11.57
CA ALA A 301 9.04 10.18 11.28
C ALA A 301 7.63 10.76 11.20
N ARG A 302 7.47 12.01 11.63
CA ARG A 302 6.27 12.79 11.31
C ARG A 302 6.51 13.53 9.99
N PRO A 303 5.49 13.68 9.13
CA PRO A 303 5.61 14.52 7.95
C PRO A 303 6.12 15.93 8.32
N GLY A 304 7.20 16.37 7.69
CA GLY A 304 7.77 17.70 7.91
C GLY A 304 8.52 17.92 9.23
N ARG A 305 8.75 16.89 10.07
CA ARG A 305 9.58 17.01 11.28
C ARG A 305 10.67 15.94 11.34
N ALA A 306 11.87 16.35 11.72
CA ALA A 306 12.97 15.44 11.97
C ALA A 306 12.84 14.81 13.35
N GLY A 307 12.93 13.47 13.40
CA GLY A 307 13.04 12.68 14.62
C GLY A 307 11.77 12.60 15.47
N LEU A 308 11.42 11.39 15.88
CA LEU A 308 10.42 11.14 16.93
C LEU A 308 11.16 10.62 18.15
N GLU A 309 11.14 11.34 19.27
CA GLU A 309 11.71 10.82 20.52
C GLU A 309 10.86 9.64 21.02
N ILE A 310 11.42 8.44 20.99
CA ILE A 310 10.70 7.19 21.28
C ILE A 310 10.82 6.88 22.78
N ALA A 311 9.70 6.99 23.48
CA ALA A 311 9.59 6.62 24.89
C ALA A 311 9.34 5.11 25.06
N ALA A 312 8.40 4.56 24.28
CA ALA A 312 8.03 3.16 24.28
C ALA A 312 7.65 2.65 22.88
N VAL A 313 7.79 1.34 22.68
CA VAL A 313 7.37 0.63 21.47
C VAL A 313 6.49 -0.54 21.87
N SER A 314 5.33 -0.64 21.23
CA SER A 314 4.44 -1.78 21.36
C SER A 314 4.24 -2.46 20.01
N ALA A 315 3.94 -3.75 20.05
CA ALA A 315 3.65 -4.53 18.85
C ALA A 315 2.36 -5.34 19.01
N PHE A 316 1.72 -5.63 17.88
CA PHE A 316 0.53 -6.47 17.80
C PHE A 316 0.55 -7.30 16.54
N LEU A 317 -0.22 -8.39 16.54
CA LEU A 317 -0.36 -9.25 15.37
C LEU A 317 -1.36 -8.62 14.39
N ALA A 318 -0.89 -8.21 13.21
CA ALA A 318 -1.71 -7.53 12.21
C ALA A 318 -2.41 -8.51 11.27
N THR A 319 -1.70 -9.55 10.81
CA THR A 319 -2.25 -10.63 9.98
C THR A 319 -1.47 -11.92 10.22
N VAL A 320 -2.10 -13.08 9.97
CA VAL A 320 -1.43 -14.40 9.95
C VAL A 320 -1.91 -15.18 8.75
N GLU A 321 -0.98 -15.74 7.99
CA GLU A 321 -1.25 -16.67 6.90
C GLU A 321 -0.86 -18.09 7.33
N PHE A 322 -1.78 -19.04 7.11
CA PHE A 322 -1.54 -20.45 7.35
C PHE A 322 -1.00 -21.15 6.09
N ASP A 323 -0.45 -22.34 6.27
CA ASP A 323 0.05 -23.20 5.20
C ASP A 323 -0.97 -23.50 4.10
N ASN A 324 -2.26 -23.59 4.44
CA ASN A 324 -3.36 -23.77 3.50
C ASN A 324 -3.78 -22.49 2.73
N GLY A 325 -3.12 -21.36 3.01
CA GLY A 325 -3.39 -20.06 2.38
C GLY A 325 -4.56 -19.29 2.96
N GLU A 326 -5.19 -19.78 4.03
CA GLU A 326 -6.14 -18.97 4.81
C GLU A 326 -5.41 -17.87 5.57
N VAL A 327 -6.13 -16.76 5.76
CA VAL A 327 -5.62 -15.59 6.47
C VAL A 327 -6.50 -15.31 7.68
N TRP A 328 -5.87 -15.11 8.83
CA TRP A 328 -6.49 -14.53 10.00
C TRP A 328 -6.21 -13.02 10.05
N VAL A 329 -7.24 -12.25 10.34
CA VAL A 329 -7.15 -10.81 10.64
C VAL A 329 -7.76 -10.53 12.01
N PRO A 330 -7.25 -9.54 12.75
CA PRO A 330 -7.78 -9.15 14.04
C PRO A 330 -9.26 -8.80 14.02
N THR A 331 -9.89 -8.90 15.19
CA THR A 331 -11.22 -8.32 15.42
C THR A 331 -11.11 -6.79 15.65
N ARG A 332 -12.21 -6.13 16.04
CA ARG A 332 -12.29 -4.67 16.22
C ARG A 332 -11.33 -4.09 17.26
N SER A 333 -10.72 -4.92 18.11
CA SER A 333 -9.74 -4.49 19.10
C SER A 333 -8.39 -4.12 18.48
N ALA A 334 -8.21 -4.32 17.17
CA ALA A 334 -7.03 -3.86 16.48
C ALA A 334 -6.84 -2.34 16.63
N PRO A 335 -5.61 -1.89 16.96
CA PRO A 335 -5.28 -0.47 17.05
C PRO A 335 -5.44 0.25 15.72
N ALA A 336 -5.10 -0.39 14.60
CA ALA A 336 -5.18 0.23 13.27
C ALA A 336 -6.59 0.15 12.70
N LEU A 337 -7.12 1.27 12.18
CA LEU A 337 -8.30 1.21 11.31
C LEU A 337 -7.93 0.53 9.98
N SER A 338 -8.81 -0.32 9.46
CA SER A 338 -8.61 -0.93 8.14
C SER A 338 -8.69 0.11 7.02
N GLY A 339 -8.28 -0.28 5.80
CA GLY A 339 -8.49 0.54 4.61
C GLY A 339 -9.97 0.83 4.36
N GLU A 340 -10.85 -0.14 4.56
CA GLU A 340 -12.29 0.01 4.34
C GLU A 340 -12.93 0.99 5.32
N MET A 341 -12.61 0.86 6.61
CA MET A 341 -13.12 1.79 7.62
C MET A 341 -12.67 3.23 7.35
N ARG A 342 -11.40 3.42 6.94
CA ARG A 342 -10.91 4.75 6.53
C ARG A 342 -11.67 5.30 5.32
N ARG A 343 -11.92 4.46 4.30
CA ARG A 343 -12.70 4.82 3.11
C ARG A 343 -14.12 5.28 3.49
N LEU A 344 -14.80 4.54 4.36
CA LEU A 344 -16.16 4.85 4.79
C LEU A 344 -16.22 6.10 5.69
N VAL A 345 -15.22 6.31 6.55
CA VAL A 345 -15.07 7.55 7.32
C VAL A 345 -14.87 8.76 6.40
N GLU A 346 -14.05 8.62 5.35
CA GLU A 346 -13.85 9.71 4.38
C GLU A 346 -15.12 9.98 3.57
N LEU A 347 -15.84 8.94 3.17
CA LEU A 347 -17.15 9.06 2.53
C LEU A 347 -18.15 9.80 3.42
N TYR A 348 -18.21 9.43 4.71
CA TYR A 348 -19.02 10.11 5.71
C TYR A 348 -18.66 11.59 5.84
N ARG A 349 -17.37 11.92 5.93
CA ARG A 349 -16.89 13.31 6.06
C ARG A 349 -17.28 14.17 4.86
N ARG A 350 -17.25 13.60 3.64
CA ARG A 350 -17.54 14.35 2.40
C ARG A 350 -19.02 14.42 2.06
N HIS A 351 -19.78 13.36 2.34
CA HIS A 351 -21.13 13.20 1.80
C HIS A 351 -22.19 12.79 2.83
N GLY A 352 -21.83 12.64 4.10
CA GLY A 352 -22.75 12.29 5.18
C GLY A 352 -23.10 10.81 5.27
N VAL A 353 -23.97 10.47 6.24
CA VAL A 353 -24.29 9.09 6.62
C VAL A 353 -25.11 8.36 5.55
N GLU A 354 -25.98 9.04 4.81
CA GLU A 354 -26.81 8.42 3.76
C GLU A 354 -25.98 7.80 2.64
N MET A 355 -24.86 8.44 2.28
CA MET A 355 -23.93 7.87 1.30
C MET A 355 -23.22 6.64 1.84
N VAL A 356 -22.93 6.58 3.14
CA VAL A 356 -22.38 5.38 3.78
C VAL A 356 -23.40 4.24 3.74
N VAL A 357 -24.67 4.52 4.07
CA VAL A 357 -25.76 3.53 3.97
C VAL A 357 -25.86 2.97 2.56
N THR A 358 -25.94 3.84 1.56
CA THR A 358 -25.98 3.45 0.13
C THR A 358 -24.78 2.60 -0.25
N GLN A 359 -23.60 2.92 0.28
CA GLN A 359 -22.39 2.15 0.00
C GLN A 359 -22.43 0.76 0.63
N LEU A 360 -22.84 0.65 1.90
CA LEU A 360 -22.93 -0.62 2.62
C LEU A 360 -23.93 -1.57 1.97
N GLN A 361 -25.07 -1.05 1.52
CA GLN A 361 -26.11 -1.83 0.83
C GLN A 361 -25.68 -2.44 -0.51
N ARG A 362 -24.60 -1.93 -1.14
CA ARG A 362 -24.06 -2.57 -2.36
C ARG A 362 -23.36 -3.91 -2.09
N PHE A 363 -22.96 -4.15 -0.85
CA PHE A 363 -22.22 -5.36 -0.45
C PHE A 363 -23.08 -6.39 0.28
N GLU A 364 -24.37 -6.11 0.49
CA GLU A 364 -25.37 -7.15 0.76
C GLU A 364 -25.61 -7.98 -0.50
#